data_AF-A0A101IPQ0-F1
#
_entry.id   AF-A0A101IPQ0-F1
#
_cell.length_a   1.000
_cell.length_b   1.000
_cell.length_c   1.000
_cell.angle_alpha   90.00
_cell.angle_beta   90.00
_cell.angle_gamma   90.00
#
_symmetry.space_group_name_H-M   'P 1'
#
loop_
_entity.id
_entity.type
_entity.pdbx_description
1 polymer ?
#
loop_
_entity_poly.entity_id
_entity_poly.type
_entity_poly.pdbx_seq_one_letter_code
_entity_poly.pdbx_strand_id
1 'polypeptide(L)'
;MIFPEECKFVGLANGRPLGSRVYFLSRWLIRQVEDGYEVLAVRLADGAGLMREVVEKQVLATPDETIFYPDPVNFNDRSLLIELAKAGGHRCTIFQSPDGSRTFVIDPEPADLLTVHVYDIIPPRPHLAAILRDLEAVGLFGDLDIVFEYHIRDIRETAAEVYPCRAGGFDLTLDTDRLAGTERVAGCLTARQFCAENYGDGMVIDEICPLAQVAEEPFIARCCRANREGVGVWNRKLGGVVHWGASPHVVDTVLREALAAWKEHEGRHRSG
;
A
#
# COMPACT_ATOMS: atom_id res chain seq x y z
N MET A 1 -5.57 8.01 -15.89
CA MET A 1 -6.40 8.48 -14.76
C MET A 1 -6.12 9.95 -14.39
N ILE A 2 -7.11 10.72 -13.93
CA ILE A 2 -6.91 12.00 -13.21
C ILE A 2 -7.48 11.85 -11.79
N PHE A 3 -6.62 11.97 -10.79
CA PHE A 3 -6.99 11.90 -9.38
C PHE A 3 -6.17 12.95 -8.60
N PRO A 4 -6.80 14.01 -8.06
CA PRO A 4 -6.10 15.04 -7.29
C PRO A 4 -5.22 14.44 -6.19
N GLU A 5 -4.03 15.01 -5.97
CA GLU A 5 -3.09 14.51 -4.96
C GLU A 5 -3.68 14.65 -3.54
N GLU A 6 -4.33 15.79 -3.28
CA GLU A 6 -4.98 16.12 -2.02
C GLU A 6 -6.28 16.90 -2.28
N CYS A 7 -7.29 16.71 -1.43
CA CYS A 7 -8.58 17.40 -1.58
C CYS A 7 -8.46 18.94 -1.46
N LYS A 8 -7.39 19.46 -0.84
CA LYS A 8 -7.13 20.91 -0.72
C LYS A 8 -6.92 21.61 -2.07
N PHE A 9 -6.64 20.84 -3.13
CA PHE A 9 -6.53 21.35 -4.51
C PHE A 9 -7.88 21.35 -5.25
N VAL A 10 -8.97 20.88 -4.63
CA VAL A 10 -10.32 20.78 -5.21
C VAL A 10 -11.24 21.81 -4.58
N GLY A 11 -11.71 22.78 -5.39
CA GLY A 11 -12.67 23.79 -4.95
C GLY A 11 -14.12 23.42 -5.31
N LEU A 12 -15.08 23.87 -4.48
CA LEU A 12 -16.51 23.78 -4.80
C LEU A 12 -17.01 25.10 -5.38
N ALA A 13 -17.59 25.06 -6.58
CA ALA A 13 -18.05 26.24 -7.31
C ALA A 13 -19.58 26.39 -7.29
N ASN A 14 -20.23 26.10 -6.15
CA ASN A 14 -21.69 26.08 -5.99
C ASN A 14 -22.20 27.40 -5.40
N GLY A 15 -22.48 28.40 -6.23
CA GLY A 15 -22.98 29.70 -5.78
C GLY A 15 -21.89 30.51 -5.06
N ARG A 16 -21.45 31.60 -5.69
CA ARG A 16 -20.21 32.27 -5.28
C ARG A 16 -20.53 33.59 -4.56
N PRO A 17 -20.15 33.78 -3.28
CA PRO A 17 -20.23 35.11 -2.67
C PRO A 17 -19.21 36.09 -3.30
N LEU A 18 -18.20 35.61 -4.02
CA LEU A 18 -17.06 36.39 -4.54
C LEU A 18 -16.86 36.29 -6.07
N GLY A 19 -17.92 36.06 -6.85
CA GLY A 19 -17.82 36.06 -8.32
C GLY A 19 -16.87 34.99 -8.87
N SER A 20 -16.08 35.28 -9.91
CA SER A 20 -15.22 34.28 -10.60
C SER A 20 -14.04 33.72 -9.79
N ARG A 21 -13.81 34.20 -8.56
CA ARG A 21 -12.61 33.86 -7.78
C ARG A 21 -12.71 32.54 -7.02
N VAL A 22 -11.57 31.87 -6.89
CA VAL A 22 -11.43 30.59 -6.15
C VAL A 22 -10.19 30.58 -5.26
N TYR A 23 -10.11 29.63 -4.31
CA TYR A 23 -8.99 29.52 -3.37
C TYR A 23 -7.68 29.27 -4.12
N PHE A 24 -6.57 29.88 -3.67
CA PHE A 24 -5.30 29.91 -4.41
C PHE A 24 -4.63 28.54 -4.64
N LEU A 25 -4.99 27.50 -3.88
CA LEU A 25 -4.55 26.14 -4.13
C LEU A 25 -5.40 25.41 -5.18
N SER A 26 -6.56 25.94 -5.57
CA SER A 26 -7.50 25.23 -6.45
C SER A 26 -6.86 24.98 -7.82
N ARG A 27 -6.65 23.71 -8.16
CA ARG A 27 -6.28 23.24 -9.50
C ARG A 27 -7.49 22.66 -10.21
N TRP A 28 -8.46 22.20 -9.44
CA TRP A 28 -9.68 21.57 -9.91
C TRP A 28 -10.90 22.21 -9.27
N LEU A 29 -12.03 22.23 -9.97
CA LEU A 29 -13.32 22.65 -9.43
C LEU A 29 -14.39 21.59 -9.68
N ILE A 30 -15.20 21.32 -8.67
CA ILE A 30 -16.48 20.62 -8.80
C ILE A 30 -17.58 21.67 -8.79
N ARG A 31 -18.36 21.73 -9.86
CA ARG A 31 -19.46 22.69 -10.04
C ARG A 31 -20.78 21.95 -10.13
N GLN A 32 -21.72 22.27 -9.26
CA GLN A 32 -23.10 21.83 -9.39
C GLN A 32 -23.80 22.63 -10.49
N VAL A 33 -24.48 21.92 -11.36
CA VAL A 33 -25.35 22.45 -12.41
C VAL A 33 -26.74 21.78 -12.28
N GLU A 34 -27.72 22.21 -13.08
CA GLU A 34 -29.10 21.68 -12.97
C GLU A 34 -29.15 20.16 -13.10
N ASP A 35 -28.39 19.60 -14.03
CA ASP A 35 -28.39 18.16 -14.36
C ASP A 35 -27.34 17.32 -13.61
N GLY A 36 -26.66 17.88 -12.59
CA GLY A 36 -25.67 17.14 -11.80
C GLY A 36 -24.41 17.93 -11.51
N TYR A 37 -23.25 17.32 -11.75
CA TYR A 37 -21.94 17.92 -11.45
C TYR A 37 -21.07 18.01 -12.70
N GLU A 38 -20.25 19.04 -12.77
CA GLU A 38 -19.20 19.17 -13.77
C GLU A 38 -17.85 19.30 -13.05
N VAL A 39 -16.82 18.65 -13.58
CA VAL A 39 -15.45 18.74 -13.07
C VAL A 39 -14.58 19.52 -14.05
N LEU A 40 -13.85 20.50 -13.53
CA LEU A 40 -13.06 21.45 -14.31
C LEU A 40 -11.60 21.43 -13.85
N ALA A 41 -10.66 21.52 -14.80
CA ALA A 41 -9.31 22.01 -14.53
C ALA A 41 -9.31 23.54 -14.60
N VAL A 42 -8.57 24.19 -13.71
CA VAL A 42 -8.45 25.65 -13.70
C VAL A 42 -7.00 26.10 -13.57
N ARG A 43 -6.68 27.19 -14.28
CA ARG A 43 -5.46 27.97 -14.05
C ARG A 43 -5.82 29.29 -13.41
N LEU A 44 -5.08 29.65 -12.38
CA LEU A 44 -5.30 30.86 -11.60
C LEU A 44 -4.34 31.97 -12.02
N ALA A 45 -4.77 33.22 -11.91
CA ALA A 45 -3.87 34.36 -12.07
C ALA A 45 -2.81 34.38 -10.96
N ASP A 46 -1.61 34.85 -11.29
CA ASP A 46 -0.57 35.15 -10.30
C ASP A 46 -0.98 36.28 -9.35
N GLY A 47 -0.36 36.35 -8.18
CA GLY A 47 -0.43 37.52 -7.30
C GLY A 47 -0.15 37.19 -5.84
N ALA A 48 -0.57 38.07 -4.92
CA ALA A 48 -0.62 37.83 -3.47
C ALA A 48 -2.09 37.84 -2.99
N GLY A 49 -2.52 36.87 -2.16
CA GLY A 49 -3.91 36.76 -1.70
C GLY A 49 -4.49 35.33 -1.71
N LEU A 50 -5.51 35.11 -0.89
CA LEU A 50 -6.15 33.79 -0.71
C LEU A 50 -7.09 33.40 -1.86
N MET A 51 -7.70 34.40 -2.51
CA MET A 51 -8.65 34.21 -3.61
C MET A 51 -8.04 34.71 -4.91
N ARG A 52 -8.13 33.91 -5.98
CA ARG A 52 -7.57 34.20 -7.30
C ARG A 52 -8.63 34.18 -8.38
N GLU A 53 -8.46 35.04 -9.38
CA GLU A 53 -9.22 34.94 -10.61
C GLU A 53 -8.83 33.68 -11.37
N VAL A 54 -9.83 33.01 -11.93
CA VAL A 54 -9.63 31.91 -12.88
C VAL A 54 -9.38 32.53 -14.25
N VAL A 55 -8.18 32.31 -14.80
CA VAL A 55 -7.78 32.83 -16.13
C VAL A 55 -8.00 31.81 -17.23
N GLU A 56 -8.12 30.53 -16.89
CA GLU A 56 -8.36 29.44 -17.82
C GLU A 56 -9.19 28.34 -17.16
N LYS A 57 -10.07 27.73 -17.94
CA LYS A 57 -10.90 26.61 -17.52
C LYS A 57 -10.97 25.56 -18.63
N GLN A 58 -10.90 24.30 -18.25
CA GLN A 58 -11.11 23.15 -19.12
C GLN A 58 -12.12 22.22 -18.47
N VAL A 59 -13.17 21.85 -19.18
CA VAL A 59 -14.12 20.82 -18.72
C VAL A 59 -13.44 19.46 -18.87
N LEU A 60 -13.39 18.71 -17.78
CA LEU A 60 -12.82 17.36 -17.74
C LEU A 60 -13.90 16.30 -17.77
N ALA A 61 -15.01 16.54 -17.08
CA ALA A 61 -16.17 15.67 -17.06
C ALA A 61 -17.46 16.51 -17.01
N THR A 62 -18.41 16.18 -17.88
CA THR A 62 -19.76 16.78 -17.93
C THR A 62 -20.74 16.05 -16.99
N PRO A 63 -21.94 16.60 -16.73
CA PRO A 63 -22.92 15.97 -15.84
C PRO A 63 -23.27 14.53 -16.18
N ASP A 64 -23.43 14.21 -17.47
CA ASP A 64 -23.70 12.87 -17.98
C ASP A 64 -22.52 11.89 -17.82
N GLU A 65 -21.31 12.41 -17.64
CA GLU A 65 -20.08 11.64 -17.41
C GLU A 65 -19.78 11.44 -15.91
N THR A 66 -20.49 12.16 -15.02
CA THR A 66 -20.23 12.15 -13.58
C THR A 66 -21.24 11.34 -12.80
N ILE A 67 -20.78 10.72 -11.72
CA ILE A 67 -21.64 10.20 -10.65
C ILE A 67 -21.13 10.69 -9.29
N PHE A 68 -22.06 10.91 -8.36
CA PHE A 68 -21.74 11.21 -6.98
C PHE A 68 -21.84 9.92 -6.15
N TYR A 69 -20.73 9.48 -5.56
CA TYR A 69 -20.72 8.30 -4.71
C TYR A 69 -21.50 8.57 -3.41
N PRO A 70 -22.44 7.70 -3.00
CA PRO A 70 -23.44 8.04 -1.98
C PRO A 70 -22.87 8.10 -0.55
N ASP A 71 -21.89 7.24 -0.23
CA ASP A 71 -21.38 7.11 1.12
C ASP A 71 -20.10 7.93 1.34
N PRO A 72 -19.90 8.54 2.53
CA PRO A 72 -18.65 9.20 2.85
C PRO A 72 -17.44 8.24 2.84
N VAL A 73 -16.31 8.70 2.32
CA VAL A 73 -15.08 7.89 2.20
C VAL A 73 -13.85 8.58 2.78
N ASN A 74 -12.83 7.80 3.14
CA ASN A 74 -11.51 8.31 3.51
C ASN A 74 -10.70 8.62 2.25
N PHE A 75 -10.44 9.90 1.97
CA PHE A 75 -9.69 10.30 0.76
C PHE A 75 -8.24 9.83 0.73
N ASN A 76 -7.70 9.46 1.88
CA ASN A 76 -6.35 8.94 1.98
C ASN A 76 -6.26 7.45 1.60
N ASP A 77 -7.39 6.77 1.41
CA ASP A 77 -7.42 5.40 0.84
C ASP A 77 -7.62 5.47 -0.67
N ARG A 78 -6.55 5.87 -1.38
CA ARG A 78 -6.60 6.11 -2.83
C ARG A 78 -6.95 4.87 -3.63
N SER A 79 -6.44 3.71 -3.22
CA SER A 79 -6.68 2.43 -3.89
C SER A 79 -8.16 2.07 -3.83
N LEU A 80 -8.79 2.23 -2.65
CA LEU A 80 -10.24 2.08 -2.53
C LEU A 80 -11.01 3.07 -3.41
N LEU A 81 -10.62 4.34 -3.46
CA LEU A 81 -11.31 5.34 -4.29
C LEU A 81 -11.24 5.00 -5.79
N ILE A 82 -10.13 4.46 -6.27
CA ILE A 82 -9.97 4.03 -7.66
C ILE A 82 -10.85 2.80 -7.95
N GLU A 83 -10.85 1.81 -7.05
CA GLU A 83 -11.70 0.61 -7.17
C GLU A 83 -13.20 0.96 -7.16
N LEU A 84 -13.63 1.82 -6.24
CA LEU A 84 -15.02 2.30 -6.18
C LEU A 84 -15.40 3.07 -7.45
N ALA A 85 -14.52 3.93 -7.96
CA ALA A 85 -14.76 4.66 -9.19
C ALA A 85 -14.88 3.73 -10.40
N LYS A 86 -14.00 2.71 -10.50
CA LYS A 86 -14.04 1.72 -11.57
C LYS A 86 -15.30 0.86 -11.50
N ALA A 87 -15.68 0.40 -10.32
CA ALA A 87 -16.90 -0.38 -10.10
C ALA A 87 -18.17 0.42 -10.43
N GLY A 88 -18.15 1.74 -10.23
CA GLY A 88 -19.26 2.63 -10.59
C GLY A 88 -19.54 2.71 -12.09
N GLY A 89 -18.56 2.40 -12.95
CA GLY A 89 -18.75 2.35 -14.40
C GLY A 89 -18.96 3.71 -15.09
N HIS A 90 -18.81 4.81 -14.36
CA HIS A 90 -18.85 6.18 -14.89
C HIS A 90 -17.44 6.70 -15.15
N ARG A 91 -17.33 7.61 -16.12
CA ARG A 91 -16.06 8.24 -16.48
C ARG A 91 -15.47 9.03 -15.30
N CYS A 92 -16.31 9.71 -14.54
CA CYS A 92 -15.91 10.48 -13.36
C CYS A 92 -16.75 10.10 -12.15
N THR A 93 -16.10 9.73 -11.04
CA THR A 93 -16.77 9.56 -9.75
C THR A 93 -16.34 10.66 -8.79
N ILE A 94 -17.30 11.37 -8.22
CA ILE A 94 -17.10 12.40 -7.20
C ILE A 94 -17.35 11.75 -5.83
N PHE A 95 -16.40 11.93 -4.93
CA PHE A 95 -16.46 11.43 -3.56
C PHE A 95 -16.61 12.56 -2.57
N GLN A 96 -17.19 12.26 -1.42
CA GLN A 96 -17.30 13.16 -0.29
C GLN A 96 -16.71 12.52 0.96
N SER A 97 -16.04 13.30 1.79
CA SER A 97 -15.54 12.89 3.10
C SER A 97 -16.61 13.12 4.18
N PRO A 98 -16.45 12.52 5.38
CA PRO A 98 -17.40 12.73 6.48
C PRO A 98 -17.61 14.21 6.87
N ASP A 99 -16.61 15.07 6.65
CA ASP A 99 -16.67 16.52 6.92
C ASP A 99 -17.27 17.35 5.77
N GLY A 100 -17.65 16.71 4.65
CA GLY A 100 -18.26 17.37 3.50
C GLY A 100 -17.27 17.88 2.43
N SER A 101 -15.96 17.73 2.63
CA SER A 101 -14.98 17.98 1.56
C SER A 101 -15.22 17.04 0.39
N ARG A 102 -14.76 17.41 -0.82
CA ARG A 102 -14.95 16.58 -2.02
C ARG A 102 -13.65 16.36 -2.77
N THR A 103 -13.57 15.21 -3.43
CA THR A 103 -12.54 14.87 -4.42
C THR A 103 -13.19 14.09 -5.57
N PHE A 104 -12.41 13.71 -6.58
CA PHE A 104 -12.91 12.93 -7.70
C PHE A 104 -11.83 12.02 -8.28
N VAL A 105 -12.27 11.00 -9.02
CA VAL A 105 -11.43 10.17 -9.87
C VAL A 105 -12.03 10.17 -11.28
N ILE A 106 -11.22 10.49 -12.30
CA ILE A 106 -11.60 10.42 -13.72
C ILE A 106 -10.79 9.33 -14.41
N ASP A 107 -11.46 8.56 -15.27
CA ASP A 107 -10.89 7.47 -16.05
C ASP A 107 -10.07 6.52 -15.14
N PRO A 108 -10.71 5.88 -14.14
CA PRO A 108 -10.03 5.08 -13.13
C PRO A 108 -9.35 3.87 -13.76
N GLU A 109 -8.03 3.77 -13.59
CA GLU A 109 -7.24 2.65 -14.10
C GLU A 109 -6.35 2.10 -12.97
N PRO A 110 -6.73 1.00 -12.31
CA PRO A 110 -5.92 0.35 -11.29
C PRO A 110 -4.52 -0.05 -11.76
N ALA A 111 -4.32 -0.28 -13.07
CA ALA A 111 -3.01 -0.57 -13.63
C ALA A 111 -2.02 0.61 -13.53
N ASP A 112 -2.50 1.83 -13.23
CA ASP A 112 -1.65 2.99 -12.95
C ASP A 112 -1.00 2.92 -11.54
N LEU A 113 -1.48 2.03 -10.65
CA LEU A 113 -0.93 1.85 -9.31
C LEU A 113 0.26 0.88 -9.30
N LEU A 114 1.28 1.23 -8.52
CA LEU A 114 2.42 0.35 -8.29
C LEU A 114 2.04 -0.80 -7.37
N THR A 115 2.15 -2.04 -7.86
CA THR A 115 1.93 -3.23 -7.03
C THR A 115 3.15 -3.45 -6.12
N VAL A 116 2.90 -3.62 -4.82
CA VAL A 116 3.90 -3.98 -3.82
C VAL A 116 3.62 -5.38 -3.29
N HIS A 117 4.58 -6.28 -3.45
CA HIS A 117 4.42 -7.68 -3.08
C HIS A 117 4.78 -7.89 -1.60
N VAL A 118 3.82 -8.37 -0.81
CA VAL A 118 3.99 -8.60 0.64
C VAL A 118 4.18 -10.09 0.89
N TYR A 119 5.35 -10.49 1.38
CA TYR A 119 5.63 -11.89 1.72
C TYR A 119 5.58 -12.10 3.24
N ASP A 120 4.70 -12.99 3.69
CA ASP A 120 4.49 -13.29 5.11
C ASP A 120 4.07 -14.76 5.32
N ILE A 121 4.01 -15.21 6.57
CA ILE A 121 3.62 -16.59 6.91
C ILE A 121 2.54 -16.66 8.00
N ILE A 122 1.83 -17.78 8.04
CA ILE A 122 0.93 -18.22 9.11
C ILE A 122 1.24 -19.66 9.52
N PRO A 123 0.81 -20.13 10.71
CA PRO A 123 0.22 -19.42 11.87
C PRO A 123 1.25 -18.67 12.76
N PRO A 124 0.81 -17.86 13.77
CA PRO A 124 -0.56 -17.62 14.22
C PRO A 124 -1.34 -16.59 13.38
N ARG A 125 -0.70 -15.49 12.98
CA ARG A 125 -1.29 -14.49 12.10
C ARG A 125 -0.22 -13.96 11.14
N PRO A 126 -0.60 -13.50 9.94
CA PRO A 126 0.33 -12.83 9.04
C PRO A 126 0.56 -11.41 9.57
N HIS A 127 1.55 -11.26 10.44
CA HIS A 127 1.75 -10.03 11.21
C HIS A 127 2.11 -8.82 10.34
N LEU A 128 2.92 -8.99 9.28
CA LEU A 128 3.24 -7.91 8.35
C LEU A 128 1.99 -7.50 7.57
N ALA A 129 1.30 -8.48 7.00
CA ALA A 129 0.11 -8.21 6.21
C ALA A 129 -0.97 -7.50 7.03
N ALA A 130 -1.17 -7.93 8.28
CA ALA A 130 -2.12 -7.29 9.17
C ALA A 130 -1.72 -5.85 9.54
N ILE A 131 -0.43 -5.58 9.82
CA ILE A 131 0.03 -4.20 10.05
C ILE A 131 -0.22 -3.33 8.82
N LEU A 132 0.11 -3.81 7.62
CA LEU A 132 -0.09 -3.05 6.39
C LEU A 132 -1.56 -2.74 6.14
N ARG A 133 -2.46 -3.71 6.36
CA ARG A 133 -3.92 -3.48 6.26
C ARG A 133 -4.42 -2.45 7.27
N ASP A 134 -3.95 -2.51 8.52
CA ASP A 134 -4.34 -1.54 9.54
C ASP A 134 -3.87 -0.13 9.17
N LEU A 135 -2.66 0.01 8.62
CA LEU A 135 -2.10 1.28 8.16
C LEU A 135 -2.79 1.80 6.89
N GLU A 136 -3.13 0.91 5.95
CA GLU A 136 -3.88 1.23 4.73
C GLU A 136 -5.29 1.71 5.07
N ALA A 137 -5.98 1.05 6.00
CA ALA A 137 -7.34 1.41 6.41
C ALA A 137 -7.45 2.82 7.02
N VAL A 138 -6.37 3.31 7.67
CA VAL A 138 -6.30 4.70 8.15
C VAL A 138 -5.79 5.68 7.08
N GLY A 139 -5.47 5.18 5.89
CA GLY A 139 -5.02 5.96 4.73
C GLY A 139 -3.54 6.37 4.78
N LEU A 140 -2.70 5.66 5.53
CA LEU A 140 -1.29 6.05 5.69
C LEU A 140 -0.51 6.07 4.36
N PHE A 141 -0.92 5.25 3.40
CA PHE A 141 -0.23 5.08 2.10
C PHE A 141 -0.88 5.87 0.96
N GLY A 142 -1.82 6.76 1.28
CA GLY A 142 -2.51 7.61 0.31
C GLY A 142 -1.62 8.57 -0.48
N ASP A 143 -0.33 8.65 -0.20
CA ASP A 143 0.62 9.46 -0.98
C ASP A 143 1.54 8.62 -1.88
N LEU A 144 1.43 7.29 -1.83
CA LEU A 144 2.38 6.38 -2.47
C LEU A 144 1.94 5.87 -3.85
N ASP A 145 0.65 5.99 -4.18
CA ASP A 145 0.02 5.41 -5.39
C ASP A 145 0.36 3.92 -5.55
N ILE A 146 0.16 3.14 -4.48
CA ILE A 146 0.45 1.69 -4.42
C ILE A 146 -0.79 0.85 -4.15
N VAL A 147 -0.71 -0.43 -4.52
CA VAL A 147 -1.62 -1.49 -4.05
C VAL A 147 -0.79 -2.66 -3.53
N PHE A 148 -1.27 -3.35 -2.48
CA PHE A 148 -0.58 -4.53 -1.95
C PHE A 148 -1.09 -5.83 -2.57
N GLU A 149 -0.17 -6.69 -2.97
CA GLU A 149 -0.44 -8.08 -3.29
C GLU A 149 0.13 -8.99 -2.20
N TYR A 150 -0.72 -9.75 -1.53
CA TYR A 150 -0.33 -10.54 -0.35
C TYR A 150 0.00 -12.01 -0.71
N HIS A 151 1.25 -12.37 -0.50
CA HIS A 151 1.80 -13.73 -0.64
C HIS A 151 1.96 -14.35 0.74
N ILE A 152 0.90 -14.98 1.25
CA ILE A 152 0.85 -15.55 2.59
C ILE A 152 1.03 -17.07 2.52
N ARG A 153 2.13 -17.57 3.06
CA ARG A 153 2.39 -19.00 3.11
C ARG A 153 1.94 -19.61 4.44
N ASP A 154 1.20 -20.70 4.35
CA ASP A 154 0.88 -21.52 5.52
C ASP A 154 2.00 -22.54 5.78
N ILE A 155 2.70 -22.41 6.90
CA ILE A 155 3.79 -23.34 7.23
C ILE A 155 3.27 -24.72 7.61
N ARG A 156 1.98 -24.87 7.96
CA ARG A 156 1.34 -26.18 8.22
C ARG A 156 1.32 -27.08 6.99
N GLU A 157 1.49 -26.51 5.80
CA GLU A 157 1.58 -27.26 4.54
C GLU A 157 2.93 -27.97 4.37
N THR A 158 3.89 -27.72 5.26
CA THR A 158 5.12 -28.50 5.32
C THR A 158 4.86 -29.88 5.90
N ALA A 159 5.71 -30.86 5.56
CA ALA A 159 5.67 -32.20 6.16
C ALA A 159 6.47 -32.27 7.47
N ALA A 160 6.61 -31.13 8.17
CA ALA A 160 7.43 -31.02 9.35
C ALA A 160 6.75 -31.61 10.59
N GLU A 161 7.57 -32.17 11.47
CA GLU A 161 7.19 -32.68 12.78
C GLU A 161 7.36 -31.61 13.86
N VAL A 162 8.33 -30.70 13.67
CA VAL A 162 8.67 -29.62 14.60
C VAL A 162 8.49 -28.27 13.91
N TYR A 163 7.86 -27.33 14.60
CA TYR A 163 7.60 -25.98 14.09
C TYR A 163 8.36 -24.89 14.86
N PRO A 164 8.51 -23.66 14.32
CA PRO A 164 9.37 -22.66 14.95
C PRO A 164 8.91 -22.19 16.32
N CYS A 165 7.59 -22.07 16.55
CA CYS A 165 7.08 -21.34 17.70
C CYS A 165 5.73 -21.89 18.21
N ARG A 166 5.63 -22.07 19.53
CA ARG A 166 4.41 -22.52 20.23
C ARG A 166 3.22 -21.59 19.99
N ALA A 167 3.47 -20.30 19.80
CA ALA A 167 2.44 -19.30 19.49
C ALA A 167 1.65 -19.65 18.22
N GLY A 168 2.22 -20.41 17.29
CA GLY A 168 1.52 -20.94 16.11
C GLY A 168 0.48 -22.03 16.42
N GLY A 169 0.37 -22.48 17.67
CA GLY A 169 -0.58 -23.52 18.10
C GLY A 169 -0.10 -24.95 17.84
N PHE A 170 1.21 -25.16 17.69
CA PHE A 170 1.80 -26.47 17.42
C PHE A 170 2.11 -27.24 18.70
N ASP A 171 2.08 -28.57 18.61
CA ASP A 171 2.33 -29.46 19.75
C ASP A 171 3.82 -29.61 20.10
N LEU A 172 4.69 -29.55 19.08
CA LEU A 172 6.14 -29.70 19.22
C LEU A 172 6.86 -28.56 18.50
N THR A 173 7.62 -27.73 19.24
CA THR A 173 8.24 -26.53 18.69
C THR A 173 9.67 -26.26 19.15
N LEU A 174 10.44 -25.57 18.29
CA LEU A 174 11.84 -25.22 18.53
C LEU A 174 12.05 -24.28 19.72
N ASP A 175 11.11 -23.39 19.98
CA ASP A 175 11.22 -22.36 21.01
C ASP A 175 10.96 -22.86 22.44
N THR A 176 10.24 -23.98 22.59
CA THR A 176 9.84 -24.49 23.92
C THR A 176 10.30 -25.90 24.22
N ASP A 177 10.44 -26.76 23.21
CA ASP A 177 10.60 -28.19 23.43
C ASP A 177 12.03 -28.67 23.18
N ARG A 178 12.38 -29.76 23.87
CA ARG A 178 13.61 -30.49 23.62
C ARG A 178 13.36 -31.57 22.57
N LEU A 179 14.24 -31.61 21.57
CA LEU A 179 14.11 -32.52 20.43
C LEU A 179 14.98 -33.77 20.60
N ALA A 180 14.65 -34.83 19.88
CA ALA A 180 15.44 -36.05 19.76
C ALA A 180 16.62 -35.88 18.80
N GLY A 181 16.59 -34.88 17.90
CA GLY A 181 17.63 -34.57 16.93
C GLY A 181 17.51 -35.35 15.62
N THR A 182 16.38 -35.99 15.38
CA THR A 182 16.09 -36.77 14.17
C THR A 182 14.87 -36.27 13.41
N GLU A 183 14.15 -35.30 13.97
CA GLU A 183 12.91 -34.78 13.45
C GLU A 183 13.11 -33.90 12.21
N ARG A 184 12.06 -33.82 11.40
CA ARG A 184 11.94 -32.83 10.31
C ARG A 184 11.39 -31.52 10.84
N VAL A 185 12.10 -30.42 10.59
CA VAL A 185 11.83 -29.11 11.19
C VAL A 185 11.36 -28.13 10.11
N ALA A 186 10.21 -27.51 10.31
CA ALA A 186 9.80 -26.32 9.56
C ALA A 186 10.61 -25.13 10.06
N GLY A 187 11.46 -24.56 9.22
CA GLY A 187 12.42 -23.57 9.68
C GLY A 187 13.17 -22.85 8.55
N CYS A 188 13.79 -21.74 8.89
CA CYS A 188 14.68 -21.02 7.98
C CYS A 188 16.15 -21.24 8.39
N LEU A 189 17.04 -20.38 7.89
CA LEU A 189 18.44 -20.35 8.30
C LEU A 189 18.61 -20.32 9.83
N THR A 190 17.76 -19.59 10.57
CA THR A 190 17.84 -19.53 12.04
C THR A 190 17.57 -20.88 12.68
N ALA A 191 16.57 -21.62 12.20
CA ALA A 191 16.28 -22.96 12.69
C ALA A 191 17.43 -23.93 12.37
N ARG A 192 18.00 -23.83 11.16
CA ARG A 192 19.16 -24.63 10.76
C ARG A 192 20.35 -24.42 11.69
N GLN A 193 20.68 -23.16 11.99
CA GLN A 193 21.77 -22.82 12.92
C GLN A 193 21.49 -23.35 14.32
N PHE A 194 20.27 -23.12 14.84
CA PHE A 194 19.86 -23.64 16.14
C PHE A 194 19.97 -25.17 16.23
N CYS A 195 19.49 -25.88 15.20
CA CYS A 195 19.56 -27.35 15.17
C CYS A 195 21.01 -27.83 15.12
N ALA A 196 21.85 -27.24 14.26
CA ALA A 196 23.27 -27.58 14.16
C ALA A 196 24.02 -27.41 15.49
N GLU A 197 23.79 -26.30 16.19
CA GLU A 197 24.47 -25.96 17.45
C GLU A 197 24.06 -26.88 18.62
N ASN A 198 22.81 -27.35 18.65
CA ASN A 198 22.24 -28.05 19.81
C ASN A 198 22.02 -29.55 19.60
N TYR A 199 21.86 -29.98 18.34
CA TYR A 199 21.49 -31.35 17.97
C TYR A 199 22.36 -31.93 16.84
N GLY A 200 23.26 -31.12 16.25
CA GLY A 200 24.11 -31.49 15.13
C GLY A 200 23.45 -31.30 13.76
N ASP A 201 24.18 -31.63 12.69
CA ASP A 201 23.78 -31.31 11.30
C ASP A 201 22.81 -32.32 10.66
N GLY A 202 22.32 -33.31 11.43
CA GLY A 202 21.53 -34.44 10.91
C GLY A 202 20.05 -34.13 10.65
N MET A 203 19.53 -33.02 11.16
CA MET A 203 18.11 -32.68 11.06
C MET A 203 17.75 -32.10 9.69
N VAL A 204 16.59 -32.50 9.16
CA VAL A 204 16.07 -32.00 7.88
C VAL A 204 15.29 -30.71 8.12
N ILE A 205 15.63 -29.64 7.40
CA ILE A 205 14.96 -28.34 7.49
C ILE A 205 14.09 -28.10 6.25
N ASP A 206 12.78 -27.97 6.45
CA ASP A 206 11.83 -27.50 5.45
C ASP A 206 11.78 -25.97 5.46
N GLU A 207 12.24 -25.34 4.37
CA GLU A 207 12.36 -23.89 4.26
C GLU A 207 10.98 -23.20 4.32
N ILE A 208 10.80 -22.29 5.27
CA ILE A 208 9.55 -21.52 5.49
C ILE A 208 9.75 -20.00 5.43
N CYS A 209 10.96 -19.51 5.20
CA CYS A 209 11.26 -18.08 5.27
C CYS A 209 10.46 -17.27 4.23
N PRO A 210 9.67 -16.26 4.63
CA PRO A 210 8.99 -15.38 3.68
C PRO A 210 9.97 -14.73 2.68
N LEU A 211 11.15 -14.35 3.17
CA LEU A 211 12.19 -13.74 2.35
C LEU A 211 12.75 -14.68 1.28
N ALA A 212 12.74 -16.00 1.52
CA ALA A 212 13.16 -16.98 0.50
C ALA A 212 12.12 -17.15 -0.61
N GLN A 213 10.87 -16.74 -0.37
CA GLN A 213 9.76 -16.85 -1.32
C GLN A 213 9.63 -15.65 -2.25
N VAL A 214 10.43 -14.60 -2.03
CA VAL A 214 10.41 -13.40 -2.87
C VAL A 214 10.60 -13.77 -4.34
N ALA A 215 9.60 -13.44 -5.14
CA ALA A 215 9.54 -13.69 -6.57
C ALA A 215 9.38 -12.40 -7.41
N GLU A 216 8.86 -11.33 -6.81
CA GLU A 216 8.53 -10.06 -7.49
C GLU A 216 9.02 -8.84 -6.72
N GLU A 217 9.09 -7.68 -7.40
CA GLU A 217 9.55 -6.40 -6.88
C GLU A 217 8.64 -5.25 -7.34
N PRO A 218 8.51 -4.15 -6.56
CA PRO A 218 9.07 -3.98 -5.23
C PRO A 218 8.35 -4.88 -4.21
N PHE A 219 9.07 -5.33 -3.19
CA PHE A 219 8.49 -6.18 -2.15
C PHE A 219 8.75 -5.66 -0.74
N ILE A 220 7.97 -6.16 0.22
CA ILE A 220 8.27 -6.10 1.64
C ILE A 220 8.07 -7.47 2.29
N ALA A 221 9.03 -7.91 3.11
CA ALA A 221 9.01 -9.23 3.74
C ALA A 221 9.53 -9.18 5.19
N ARG A 222 9.22 -10.23 5.96
CA ARG A 222 9.73 -10.38 7.33
C ARG A 222 10.96 -11.29 7.45
N CYS A 223 11.85 -10.92 8.37
CA CYS A 223 12.99 -11.75 8.78
C CYS A 223 13.21 -11.70 10.30
N CYS A 224 13.68 -12.79 10.93
CA CYS A 224 14.05 -12.80 12.36
C CYS A 224 15.48 -12.37 12.63
N ARG A 225 16.26 -12.10 11.58
CA ARG A 225 17.65 -11.68 11.73
C ARG A 225 17.72 -10.17 11.49
N ALA A 226 17.91 -9.41 12.57
CA ALA A 226 17.97 -7.95 12.53
C ALA A 226 19.04 -7.41 11.55
N ASN A 227 20.15 -8.13 11.39
CA ASN A 227 21.19 -7.76 10.42
C ASN A 227 20.78 -7.90 8.94
N ARG A 228 19.58 -8.38 8.65
CA ARG A 228 19.00 -8.46 7.30
C ARG A 228 17.90 -7.42 7.07
N GLU A 229 17.59 -6.59 8.06
CA GLU A 229 16.60 -5.52 7.92
C GLU A 229 17.07 -4.40 6.98
N GLY A 230 16.10 -3.62 6.51
CA GLY A 230 16.32 -2.49 5.62
C GLY A 230 16.09 -2.82 4.15
N VAL A 231 16.44 -1.88 3.29
CA VAL A 231 16.31 -2.01 1.84
C VAL A 231 17.47 -2.83 1.28
N GLY A 232 17.16 -3.78 0.40
CA GLY A 232 18.18 -4.60 -0.23
C GLY A 232 17.64 -5.46 -1.37
N VAL A 233 18.56 -6.19 -2.00
CA VAL A 233 18.25 -7.13 -3.08
C VAL A 233 18.24 -8.56 -2.55
N TRP A 234 17.12 -9.24 -2.73
CA TRP A 234 16.89 -10.63 -2.32
C TRP A 234 16.31 -11.41 -3.49
N ASN A 235 16.86 -12.58 -3.80
CA ASN A 235 16.48 -13.35 -5.00
C ASN A 235 16.53 -12.55 -6.32
N ARG A 236 17.44 -11.56 -6.41
CA ARG A 236 17.55 -10.59 -7.52
C ARG A 236 16.36 -9.64 -7.65
N LYS A 237 15.57 -9.48 -6.58
CA LYS A 237 14.44 -8.56 -6.47
C LYS A 237 14.75 -7.51 -5.43
N LEU A 238 14.41 -6.25 -5.68
CA LEU A 238 14.63 -5.12 -4.80
C LEU A 238 13.41 -4.92 -3.88
N GLY A 239 13.66 -4.73 -2.60
CA GLY A 239 12.59 -4.49 -1.63
C GLY A 239 13.08 -4.20 -0.23
N GLY A 240 12.15 -4.20 0.71
CA GLY A 240 12.39 -3.95 2.13
C GLY A 240 12.24 -5.21 2.97
N VAL A 241 13.07 -5.34 4.00
CA VAL A 241 12.98 -6.40 5.00
C VAL A 241 12.81 -5.79 6.38
N VAL A 242 11.84 -6.29 7.14
CA VAL A 242 11.55 -5.83 8.51
C VAL A 242 11.63 -6.99 9.49
N HIS A 243 12.03 -6.70 10.73
CA HIS A 243 12.08 -7.71 11.77
C HIS A 243 10.68 -8.18 12.19
N TRP A 244 10.57 -9.41 12.71
CA TRP A 244 9.30 -9.92 13.28
C TRP A 244 8.74 -9.03 14.39
N GLY A 245 9.62 -8.36 15.13
CA GLY A 245 9.27 -7.39 16.18
C GLY A 245 9.14 -5.94 15.71
N ALA A 246 9.18 -5.66 14.40
CA ALA A 246 9.09 -4.31 13.89
C ALA A 246 7.73 -3.65 14.23
N SER A 247 7.78 -2.39 14.68
CA SER A 247 6.60 -1.58 14.92
C SER A 247 5.98 -1.07 13.61
N PRO A 248 4.71 -0.63 13.60
CA PRO A 248 4.09 -0.07 12.40
C PRO A 248 4.88 1.08 11.77
N HIS A 249 5.51 1.93 12.58
CA HIS A 249 6.36 3.02 12.09
C HIS A 249 7.61 2.52 11.34
N VAL A 250 8.25 1.44 11.83
CA VAL A 250 9.39 0.83 11.14
C VAL A 250 8.95 0.20 9.82
N VAL A 251 7.78 -0.44 9.80
CA VAL A 251 7.21 -1.03 8.57
C VAL A 251 6.97 0.05 7.51
N ASP A 252 6.32 1.15 7.88
CA ASP A 252 6.09 2.31 7.00
C ASP A 252 7.41 2.91 6.48
N THR A 253 8.37 3.12 7.37
CA THR A 253 9.68 3.70 7.02
C THR A 253 10.40 2.83 5.98
N VAL A 254 10.54 1.53 6.24
CA VAL A 254 11.23 0.60 5.32
C VAL A 254 10.47 0.45 4.00
N LEU A 255 9.14 0.45 4.02
CA LEU A 255 8.34 0.43 2.80
C LEU A 255 8.63 1.66 1.93
N ARG A 256 8.58 2.87 2.51
CA ARG A 256 8.84 4.12 1.79
C ARG A 256 10.26 4.17 1.23
N GLU A 257 11.25 3.75 2.01
CA GLU A 257 12.64 3.64 1.55
C GLU A 257 12.79 2.64 0.39
N ALA A 258 12.13 1.48 0.48
CA ALA A 258 12.17 0.47 -0.58
C ALA A 258 11.54 0.99 -1.89
N LEU A 259 10.41 1.69 -1.80
CA LEU A 259 9.75 2.29 -2.96
C LEU A 259 10.58 3.40 -3.59
N ALA A 260 11.23 4.24 -2.77
CA ALA A 260 12.14 5.27 -3.27
C ALA A 260 13.33 4.65 -4.03
N ALA A 261 13.95 3.63 -3.45
CA ALA A 261 15.06 2.90 -4.08
C ALA A 261 14.63 2.22 -5.40
N TRP A 262 13.43 1.62 -5.42
CA TRP A 262 12.89 0.99 -6.63
C TRP A 262 12.63 2.00 -7.75
N LYS A 263 12.02 3.15 -7.44
CA LYS A 263 11.79 4.23 -8.42
C LYS A 263 13.12 4.76 -9.00
N GLU A 264 14.17 4.88 -8.18
CA GLU A 264 15.50 5.29 -8.63
C GLU A 264 16.17 4.23 -9.52
N HIS A 265 15.96 2.95 -9.23
CA HIS A 265 16.47 1.84 -10.03
C HIS A 265 15.77 1.76 -11.41
N GLU A 266 14.45 1.80 -11.44
CA GLU A 266 13.65 1.79 -12.67
C GLU A 266 13.93 3.01 -13.56
N GLY A 267 14.07 4.21 -12.97
CA GLY A 267 14.41 5.42 -13.70
C GLY A 267 15.76 5.32 -14.44
N ARG A 268 16.73 4.60 -13.87
CA ARG A 268 18.02 4.33 -14.51
C ARG A 268 17.93 3.34 -15.67
N HIS A 269 17.12 2.28 -15.55
CA HIS A 269 16.90 1.31 -16.63
C HIS A 269 16.11 1.86 -17.81
N ARG A 270 15.21 2.83 -17.57
CA ARG A 270 14.45 3.49 -18.65
C ARG A 270 15.24 4.58 -19.40
N SER A 271 16.37 5.02 -18.86
CA SER A 271 17.18 6.11 -19.41
C SER A 271 18.46 5.65 -20.12
N GLY A 272 18.71 4.34 -20.19
CA GLY A 272 19.85 3.71 -20.88
C GLY A 272 19.40 2.87 -22.05
#